data_AF-A0A0G4IWJ4-F1
#
_entry.id   AF-A0A0G4IWJ4-F1
#
_cell.length_a   1.000
_cell.length_b   1.000
_cell.length_c   1.000
_cell.angle_alpha   90.00
_cell.angle_beta   90.00
_cell.angle_gamma   90.00
#
_symmetry.space_group_name_H-M   'P 1'
#
loop_
_entity.id
_entity.type
_entity.pdbx_description
1 polymer ?
#
loop_
_entity_poly.entity_id
_entity_poly.type
_entity_poly.pdbx_seq_one_letter_code
_entity_poly.pdbx_strand_id
1 'polypeptide(L)'
;MAEPSRDQEEVVLYGLGGPERALSASHLSRRDVDDQLKRYASSTINVAELNEHQPHISRQPSTSAGHSKGLTTGAAEDLLKVHGLNQLVEVRKSRWRLLLEQFIGPMPIGIWIAIIIECILTKWADVVVLLALQCINGFLAFYEKNKADNAIAALKKSLRPTAQVKRDGKWQTINATLLVPGDLIALSAGSAVPADCEINTGIVSIDQSAMTGESMPVRMNPGHEAKMGSTVARGESEATVTATGMNTMYGKTAALLQNTDGFSQALPEHKFIIVEALKQSGVITGMTGDGVNDAPALKQAHIGFAVDGATDAARAAADIVLTTPGLRAIVEAVLIARRIFARMNSFLTYRVAATLQLILFFFVGVMAMHPNELGPPGDTSFPKFWAMPVITLLTITVLNDGNIISVAYDSVHTSKRPLLWNIPRLWGMAATLGLVACASSLVMLWLALTSWKNASSAFYRAFRLEALTFEQAIVVLYLSISLTQFMMLFSARTEARPFLSQRPGGLLLAAGCVALGISTLFSLYWPFGDGGAPISGRWCGFTWLYCLVWFLIQDVLKVAVFKVVDRHAASVNDDDAGQEQIEVVAAVL
;
A
#
# COMPACT_ATOMS: atom_id res chain seq x y z
N MET A 1 -4.13 4.80 39.96
CA MET A 1 -5.26 5.29 39.15
C MET A 1 -5.01 6.76 38.85
N ALA A 2 -4.45 7.05 37.69
CA ALA A 2 -4.34 8.39 37.13
C ALA A 2 -4.60 8.21 35.64
N GLU A 3 -5.67 8.80 35.14
CA GLU A 3 -6.01 8.76 33.71
C GLU A 3 -4.90 9.45 32.91
N PRO A 4 -4.41 8.86 31.81
CA PRO A 4 -3.49 9.56 30.93
C PRO A 4 -4.26 10.66 30.19
N SER A 5 -3.71 11.87 30.23
CA SER A 5 -4.18 13.03 29.48
C SER A 5 -4.36 12.68 28.00
N ARG A 6 -5.59 12.78 27.50
CA ARG A 6 -5.89 12.77 26.07
C ARG A 6 -5.28 14.03 25.46
N ASP A 7 -4.12 13.89 24.82
CA ASP A 7 -3.65 14.87 23.84
C ASP A 7 -4.70 14.94 22.73
N GLN A 8 -5.45 16.03 22.70
CA GLN A 8 -6.42 16.32 21.64
C GLN A 8 -5.63 16.63 20.36
N GLU A 9 -5.59 15.68 19.43
CA GLU A 9 -4.96 15.84 18.13
C GLU A 9 -5.75 16.85 17.27
N GLU A 10 -5.24 18.08 17.17
CA GLU A 10 -5.76 19.11 16.26
C GLU A 10 -5.53 18.74 14.80
N VAL A 11 -6.62 18.53 14.07
CA VAL A 11 -6.67 18.44 12.61
C VAL A 11 -6.99 19.84 12.05
N VAL A 12 -6.05 20.44 11.34
CA VAL A 12 -6.27 21.69 10.61
C VAL A 12 -6.80 21.33 9.22
N LEU A 13 -8.07 21.67 8.95
CA LEU A 13 -8.65 21.65 7.61
C LEU A 13 -8.24 22.96 6.93
N TYR A 14 -7.47 22.86 5.85
CA TYR A 14 -7.21 24.01 4.98
C TYR A 14 -8.34 24.04 3.94
N GLY A 15 -9.13 25.11 3.93
CA GLY A 15 -9.70 25.62 2.68
C GLY A 15 -8.69 26.57 2.02
N LEU A 16 -8.83 26.84 0.72
CA LEU A 16 -7.93 27.61 -0.16
C LEU A 16 -7.73 29.07 0.30
N GLY A 17 -7.10 29.25 1.45
CA GLY A 17 -7.02 30.50 2.18
C GLY A 17 -5.71 30.70 2.89
N GLY A 18 -4.62 30.08 2.42
CA GLY A 18 -3.27 30.27 2.97
C GLY A 18 -3.12 29.97 4.48
N PRO A 19 -1.90 30.12 5.02
CA PRO A 19 -1.62 29.84 6.43
C PRO A 19 -2.30 30.81 7.41
N GLU A 20 -2.80 31.96 6.96
CA GLU A 20 -3.45 32.97 7.82
C GLU A 20 -4.90 32.64 8.21
N ARG A 21 -5.53 31.63 7.58
CA ARG A 21 -6.94 31.23 7.85
C ARG A 21 -7.10 29.86 8.51
N ALA A 22 -6.02 29.26 9.00
CA ALA A 22 -6.05 27.99 9.72
C ALA A 22 -6.70 28.13 11.11
N LEU A 23 -7.74 27.35 11.40
CA LEU A 23 -8.32 27.23 12.74
C LEU A 23 -7.93 25.91 13.40
N SER A 24 -7.55 26.00 14.68
CA SER A 24 -7.36 24.85 15.58
C SER A 24 -8.71 24.19 15.88
N ALA A 25 -8.77 22.87 15.74
CA ALA A 25 -9.99 22.07 15.94
C ALA A 25 -10.42 21.89 17.41
N SER A 26 -9.82 22.59 18.37
CA SER A 26 -10.12 22.43 19.80
C SER A 26 -11.44 23.11 20.24
N HIS A 27 -12.01 24.02 19.43
CA HIS A 27 -13.15 24.86 19.82
C HIS A 27 -14.23 25.09 18.74
N LEU A 28 -14.43 24.16 17.81
CA LEU A 28 -15.52 24.31 16.81
C LEU A 28 -16.86 23.89 17.42
N SER A 29 -17.73 24.87 17.71
CA SER A 29 -19.12 24.60 18.05
C SER A 29 -19.89 24.19 16.78
N ARG A 30 -21.00 23.46 16.96
CA ARG A 30 -21.91 23.07 15.86
C ARG A 30 -22.29 24.25 14.95
N ARG A 31 -22.32 25.46 15.52
CA ARG A 31 -22.66 26.72 14.84
C ARG A 31 -21.54 27.24 13.94
N ASP A 32 -20.27 27.01 14.30
CA ASP A 32 -19.11 27.53 13.56
C ASP A 32 -18.86 26.73 12.27
N VAL A 33 -19.13 25.42 12.30
CA VAL A 33 -19.12 24.54 11.12
C VAL A 33 -20.25 24.92 10.16
N ASP A 34 -21.46 25.15 10.69
CA ASP A 34 -22.62 25.57 9.89
C ASP A 34 -22.45 26.97 9.27
N ASP A 35 -21.83 27.91 9.99
CA ASP A 35 -21.55 29.26 9.47
C ASP A 35 -20.41 29.27 8.44
N GLN A 36 -19.42 28.37 8.53
CA GLN A 36 -18.45 28.18 7.46
C GLN A 36 -19.07 27.55 6.22
N LEU A 37 -19.92 26.52 6.37
CA LEU A 37 -20.66 25.90 5.26
C LEU A 37 -21.51 26.94 4.51
N LYS A 38 -22.14 27.88 5.23
CA LYS A 38 -22.89 29.00 4.62
C LYS A 38 -21.99 30.00 3.89
N ARG A 39 -20.74 30.20 4.32
CA ARG A 39 -19.77 31.07 3.64
C ARG A 39 -19.15 30.38 2.41
N TYR A 40 -18.89 29.07 2.46
CA TYR A 40 -18.47 28.29 1.29
C TYR A 40 -19.55 28.26 0.19
N ALA A 41 -20.83 28.23 0.56
CA ALA A 41 -21.93 28.36 -0.40
C ALA A 41 -21.91 29.70 -1.18
N SER A 42 -21.22 30.74 -0.67
CA SER A 42 -21.17 32.07 -1.29
C SER A 42 -20.00 32.30 -2.27
N SER A 43 -19.00 31.39 -2.34
CA SER A 43 -17.90 31.43 -3.33
C SER A 43 -18.09 30.43 -4.49
N THR A 44 -19.29 29.89 -4.63
CA THR A 44 -19.65 28.87 -5.61
C THR A 44 -19.90 29.47 -7.00
N ILE A 45 -19.22 28.93 -8.02
CA ILE A 45 -19.48 29.31 -9.41
C ILE A 45 -20.64 28.45 -9.95
N ASN A 46 -21.60 29.10 -10.61
CA ASN A 46 -22.69 28.41 -11.30
C ASN A 46 -22.20 27.94 -12.68
N VAL A 47 -22.10 26.62 -12.87
CA VAL A 47 -21.59 26.01 -14.11
C VAL A 47 -22.53 26.24 -15.30
N ALA A 48 -23.78 26.67 -15.07
CA ALA A 48 -24.76 26.94 -16.13
C ALA A 48 -24.37 28.11 -17.06
N GLU A 49 -23.49 29.02 -16.65
CA GLU A 49 -23.08 30.18 -17.47
C GLU A 49 -22.08 29.84 -18.59
N LEU A 50 -21.53 28.62 -18.62
CA LEU A 50 -20.50 28.20 -19.59
C LEU A 50 -21.05 27.59 -20.89
N ASN A 51 -22.36 27.35 -21.01
CA ASN A 51 -22.93 26.40 -21.97
C ASN A 51 -23.66 27.00 -23.18
N GLU A 52 -23.53 28.30 -23.47
CA GLU A 52 -24.41 28.96 -24.45
C GLU A 52 -24.14 28.66 -25.95
N HIS A 53 -23.18 27.82 -26.33
CA HIS A 53 -22.87 27.60 -27.77
C HIS A 53 -22.58 26.14 -28.11
N GLN A 54 -23.58 25.36 -28.59
CA GLN A 54 -23.35 24.21 -29.48
C GLN A 54 -24.63 23.72 -30.22
N PRO A 55 -24.54 23.24 -31.48
CA PRO A 55 -25.70 22.90 -32.33
C PRO A 55 -26.05 21.39 -32.37
N HIS A 56 -27.33 21.10 -32.68
CA HIS A 56 -27.96 19.77 -32.72
C HIS A 56 -27.54 18.87 -33.90
N ILE A 57 -27.42 17.55 -33.66
CA ILE A 57 -27.21 16.52 -34.70
C ILE A 57 -28.29 15.42 -34.59
N SER A 58 -28.95 15.11 -35.71
CA SER A 58 -30.00 14.08 -35.87
C SER A 58 -29.43 12.67 -36.10
N ARG A 59 -30.06 11.62 -35.53
CA ARG A 59 -29.70 10.19 -35.73
C ARG A 59 -30.73 9.39 -36.54
N GLN A 60 -30.23 8.40 -37.30
CA GLN A 60 -31.00 7.38 -38.03
C GLN A 60 -31.13 6.06 -37.22
N PRO A 61 -32.13 5.19 -37.49
CA PRO A 61 -32.39 3.98 -36.72
C PRO A 61 -31.76 2.69 -37.31
N SER A 62 -31.38 1.76 -36.42
CA SER A 62 -30.90 0.39 -36.74
C SER A 62 -31.89 -0.69 -36.26
N THR A 63 -31.83 -1.87 -36.88
CA THR A 63 -32.83 -2.97 -36.94
C THR A 63 -32.98 -3.83 -35.68
N SER A 64 -34.22 -4.16 -35.28
CA SER A 64 -34.63 -4.89 -34.04
C SER A 64 -34.68 -6.43 -34.15
N ALA A 65 -34.39 -7.13 -33.05
CA ALA A 65 -34.60 -8.57 -32.86
C ALA A 65 -35.84 -8.82 -31.97
N GLY A 66 -36.70 -9.78 -32.31
CA GLY A 66 -38.08 -9.88 -31.75
C GLY A 66 -38.22 -10.08 -30.23
N HIS A 67 -39.36 -9.61 -29.68
CA HIS A 67 -39.69 -9.56 -28.24
C HIS A 67 -39.82 -10.95 -27.58
N SER A 68 -39.14 -11.17 -26.44
CA SER A 68 -39.22 -12.40 -25.63
C SER A 68 -40.42 -12.41 -24.65
N LYS A 69 -40.99 -13.60 -24.37
CA LYS A 69 -42.06 -13.81 -23.36
C LYS A 69 -41.54 -14.39 -22.03
N GLY A 70 -40.21 -14.44 -21.85
CA GLY A 70 -39.54 -15.08 -20.71
C GLY A 70 -39.05 -16.49 -21.03
N LEU A 71 -38.00 -16.93 -20.34
CA LEU A 71 -37.32 -18.22 -20.56
C LEU A 71 -37.72 -19.23 -19.49
N THR A 72 -37.60 -20.53 -19.79
CA THR A 72 -37.63 -21.57 -18.75
C THR A 72 -36.27 -21.67 -18.06
N THR A 73 -36.24 -22.10 -16.80
CA THR A 73 -34.97 -22.22 -16.06
C THR A 73 -33.97 -23.15 -16.75
N GLY A 74 -34.44 -24.26 -17.36
CA GLY A 74 -33.59 -25.16 -18.14
C GLY A 74 -33.03 -24.53 -19.42
N ALA A 75 -33.82 -23.76 -20.17
CA ALA A 75 -33.35 -23.08 -21.38
C ALA A 75 -32.33 -21.97 -21.05
N ALA A 76 -32.52 -21.26 -19.94
CA ALA A 76 -31.58 -20.26 -19.47
C ALA A 76 -30.23 -20.88 -19.03
N GLU A 77 -30.26 -22.04 -18.39
CA GLU A 77 -29.03 -22.79 -18.03
C GLU A 77 -28.25 -23.27 -19.25
N ASP A 78 -28.94 -23.68 -20.31
CA ASP A 78 -28.30 -24.09 -21.57
C ASP A 78 -27.71 -22.89 -22.33
N LEU A 79 -28.40 -21.75 -22.37
CA LEU A 79 -27.87 -20.50 -22.93
C LEU A 79 -26.69 -19.95 -22.12
N LEU A 80 -26.68 -20.16 -20.81
CA LEU A 80 -25.58 -19.75 -19.93
C LEU A 80 -24.31 -20.56 -20.18
N LYS A 81 -24.42 -21.83 -20.60
CA LYS A 81 -23.27 -22.64 -21.05
C LYS A 81 -22.66 -22.13 -22.36
N VAL A 82 -23.47 -21.51 -23.23
CA VAL A 82 -23.04 -20.98 -24.54
C VAL A 82 -22.48 -19.57 -24.42
N HIS A 83 -23.17 -18.66 -23.71
CA HIS A 83 -22.81 -17.25 -23.62
C HIS A 83 -21.90 -16.91 -22.41
N GLY A 84 -21.79 -17.81 -21.44
CA GLY A 84 -21.03 -17.57 -20.21
C GLY A 84 -21.75 -16.64 -19.23
N LEU A 85 -21.08 -16.34 -18.12
CA LEU A 85 -21.64 -15.49 -17.06
C LEU A 85 -21.60 -14.01 -17.46
N ASN A 86 -22.65 -13.26 -17.11
CA ASN A 86 -22.73 -11.81 -17.25
C ASN A 86 -21.89 -11.09 -16.18
N GLN A 87 -20.57 -11.34 -16.18
CA GLN A 87 -19.58 -10.67 -15.34
C GLN A 87 -18.34 -10.38 -16.18
N LEU A 88 -17.60 -9.33 -15.80
CA LEU A 88 -16.25 -9.12 -16.32
C LEU A 88 -15.41 -10.36 -15.98
N VAL A 89 -14.72 -10.90 -16.99
CA VAL A 89 -13.92 -12.11 -16.84
C VAL A 89 -12.72 -11.82 -15.94
N GLU A 90 -12.85 -12.14 -14.66
CA GLU A 90 -11.71 -12.17 -13.75
C GLU A 90 -10.95 -13.47 -13.96
N VAL A 91 -9.72 -13.34 -14.45
CA VAL A 91 -8.79 -14.47 -14.54
C VAL A 91 -8.36 -14.85 -13.11
N ARG A 92 -9.13 -15.72 -12.44
CA ARG A 92 -8.70 -16.34 -11.20
C ARG A 92 -7.46 -17.18 -11.48
N LYS A 93 -6.31 -16.75 -10.95
CA LYS A 93 -5.12 -17.60 -10.93
C LYS A 93 -5.39 -18.81 -10.03
N SER A 94 -5.03 -20.01 -10.50
CA SER A 94 -5.08 -21.24 -9.68
C SER A 94 -4.23 -21.08 -8.42
N ARG A 95 -4.66 -21.64 -7.28
CA ARG A 95 -3.91 -21.58 -6.01
C ARG A 95 -2.50 -22.16 -6.14
N TRP A 96 -2.33 -23.19 -6.96
CA TRP A 96 -1.02 -23.78 -7.26
C TRP A 96 -0.13 -22.83 -8.06
N ARG A 97 -0.72 -22.10 -9.02
CA ARG A 97 0.00 -21.06 -9.76
C ARG A 97 0.40 -19.91 -8.84
N LEU A 98 -0.46 -19.52 -7.90
CA LEU A 98 -0.16 -18.49 -6.90
C LEU A 98 1.00 -18.89 -5.99
N LEU A 99 1.04 -20.17 -5.58
CA LEU A 99 2.15 -20.73 -4.80
C LEU A 99 3.45 -20.74 -5.62
N LEU A 100 3.41 -21.23 -6.87
CA LEU A 100 4.59 -21.28 -7.74
C LEU A 100 5.14 -19.90 -8.06
N GLU A 101 4.27 -18.89 -8.25
CA GLU A 101 4.68 -17.49 -8.45
C GLU A 101 5.54 -16.98 -7.27
N GLN A 102 5.33 -17.50 -6.05
CA GLN A 102 6.13 -17.12 -4.89
C GLN A 102 7.57 -17.67 -4.93
N PHE A 103 7.85 -18.70 -5.74
CA PHE A 103 9.19 -19.24 -5.94
C PHE A 103 9.90 -18.68 -7.17
N ILE A 104 9.22 -17.90 -8.01
CA ILE A 104 9.73 -17.37 -9.30
C ILE A 104 9.95 -15.84 -9.22
N GLY A 105 9.87 -15.24 -8.02
CA GLY A 105 10.18 -13.84 -7.81
C GLY A 105 11.68 -13.52 -7.87
N PRO A 106 12.08 -12.25 -8.05
CA PRO A 106 13.50 -11.85 -8.10
C PRO A 106 14.33 -12.29 -6.89
N MET A 107 13.78 -12.19 -5.67
CA MET A 107 14.45 -12.62 -4.44
C MET A 107 14.60 -14.16 -4.36
N PRO A 108 13.52 -14.97 -4.52
CA PRO A 108 13.61 -16.43 -4.68
C PRO A 108 14.61 -16.90 -5.73
N ILE A 109 14.65 -16.26 -6.89
CA ILE A 109 15.62 -16.60 -7.96
C ILE A 109 17.06 -16.44 -7.46
N GLY A 110 17.36 -15.37 -6.71
CA GLY A 110 18.66 -15.19 -6.08
C GLY A 110 19.03 -16.34 -5.12
N ILE A 111 18.07 -16.82 -4.33
CA ILE A 111 18.27 -17.97 -3.43
C ILE A 111 18.44 -19.27 -4.21
N TRP A 112 17.69 -19.49 -5.29
CA TRP A 112 17.90 -20.63 -6.19
C TRP A 112 19.30 -20.65 -6.80
N ILE A 113 19.80 -19.49 -7.23
CA ILE A 113 21.17 -19.36 -7.72
C ILE A 113 22.17 -19.70 -6.61
N ALA A 114 21.96 -19.22 -5.37
CA ALA A 114 22.81 -19.56 -4.24
C ALA A 114 22.81 -21.08 -3.93
N ILE A 115 21.63 -21.72 -3.97
CA ILE A 115 21.49 -23.17 -3.79
C ILE A 115 22.28 -23.94 -4.86
N ILE A 116 22.19 -23.52 -6.13
CA ILE A 116 22.93 -24.14 -7.23
C ILE A 116 24.44 -24.00 -7.01
N ILE A 117 24.90 -22.81 -6.60
CA ILE A 117 26.31 -22.56 -6.30
C ILE A 117 26.80 -23.47 -5.15
N GLU A 118 26.06 -23.56 -4.04
CA GLU A 118 26.47 -24.41 -2.91
C GLU A 118 26.43 -25.91 -3.25
N CYS A 119 25.52 -26.32 -4.14
CA CYS A 119 25.49 -27.68 -4.68
C CYS A 119 26.74 -28.00 -5.50
N ILE A 120 27.19 -27.06 -6.35
CA ILE A 120 28.44 -27.16 -7.11
C ILE A 120 29.66 -27.23 -6.17
N LEU A 121 29.63 -26.47 -5.07
CA LEU A 121 30.67 -26.49 -4.04
C LEU A 121 30.59 -27.71 -3.11
N THR A 122 29.65 -28.63 -3.33
CA THR A 122 29.44 -29.87 -2.55
C THR A 122 29.16 -29.63 -1.06
N LYS A 123 28.65 -28.44 -0.69
CA LYS A 123 28.27 -28.10 0.68
C LYS A 123 26.82 -28.48 0.96
N TRP A 124 26.58 -29.77 1.17
CA TRP A 124 25.24 -30.32 1.35
C TRP A 124 24.48 -29.74 2.55
N ALA A 125 25.18 -29.38 3.63
CA ALA A 125 24.57 -28.73 4.79
C ALA A 125 23.95 -27.38 4.40
N ASP A 126 24.70 -26.51 3.72
CA ASP A 126 24.23 -25.19 3.27
C ASP A 126 23.07 -25.31 2.27
N VAL A 127 23.13 -26.29 1.36
CA VAL A 127 22.04 -26.58 0.40
C VAL A 127 20.73 -26.92 1.11
N VAL A 128 20.77 -27.82 2.10
CA VAL A 128 19.56 -28.23 2.85
C VAL A 128 18.97 -27.05 3.61
N VAL A 129 19.81 -26.23 4.24
CA VAL A 129 19.36 -25.06 5.01
C VAL A 129 18.74 -24.00 4.08
N LEU A 130 19.36 -23.71 2.93
CA LEU A 130 18.83 -22.76 1.95
C LEU A 130 17.50 -23.24 1.33
N LEU A 131 17.36 -24.55 1.04
CA LEU A 131 16.11 -25.14 0.57
C LEU A 131 15.00 -25.01 1.62
N ALA A 132 15.31 -25.29 2.89
CA ALA A 132 14.34 -25.14 3.99
C ALA A 132 13.89 -23.68 4.12
N LEU A 133 14.82 -22.72 4.06
CA LEU A 133 14.51 -21.29 4.08
C LEU A 133 13.61 -20.89 2.90
N GLN A 134 13.95 -21.36 1.69
CA GLN A 134 13.18 -21.06 0.49
C GLN A 134 11.74 -21.57 0.59
N CYS A 135 11.55 -22.77 1.13
CA CYS A 135 10.23 -23.33 1.42
C CYS A 135 9.48 -22.49 2.46
N ILE A 136 10.09 -22.18 3.61
CA ILE A 136 9.46 -21.40 4.69
C ILE A 136 9.00 -20.04 4.17
N ASN A 137 9.87 -19.30 3.48
CA ASN A 137 9.54 -17.98 2.92
C ASN A 137 8.44 -18.07 1.86
N GLY A 138 8.48 -19.10 1.00
CA GLY A 138 7.45 -19.35 0.00
C GLY A 138 6.07 -19.63 0.61
N PHE A 139 6.02 -20.49 1.62
CA PHE A 139 4.78 -20.84 2.31
C PHE A 139 4.23 -19.70 3.16
N LEU A 140 5.09 -18.97 3.88
CA LEU A 140 4.68 -17.82 4.69
C LEU A 140 4.05 -16.74 3.81
N ALA A 141 4.71 -16.38 2.71
CA ALA A 141 4.18 -15.38 1.79
C ALA A 141 2.91 -15.86 1.07
N PHE A 142 2.81 -17.15 0.72
CA PHE A 142 1.56 -17.72 0.21
C PHE A 142 0.43 -17.63 1.26
N TYR A 143 0.72 -17.95 2.52
CA TYR A 143 -0.24 -17.87 3.61
C TYR A 143 -0.74 -16.44 3.82
N GLU A 144 0.17 -15.46 3.85
CA GLU A 144 -0.17 -14.04 3.97
C GLU A 144 -1.03 -13.56 2.80
N LYS A 145 -0.65 -13.92 1.56
CA LYS A 145 -1.41 -13.55 0.37
C LYS A 145 -2.80 -14.16 0.36
N ASN A 146 -2.91 -15.46 0.68
CA ASN A 146 -4.20 -16.15 0.74
C ASN A 146 -5.09 -15.59 1.88
N LYS A 147 -4.52 -15.19 3.01
CA LYS A 147 -5.26 -14.52 4.09
C LYS A 147 -5.82 -13.17 3.62
N ALA A 148 -5.03 -12.37 2.91
CA ALA A 148 -5.46 -11.10 2.33
C ALA A 148 -6.58 -11.30 1.28
N ASP A 149 -6.39 -12.25 0.36
CA ASP A 149 -7.38 -12.56 -0.68
C ASP A 149 -8.71 -13.04 -0.10
N ASN A 150 -8.69 -13.85 0.98
CA ASN A 150 -9.91 -14.31 1.65
C ASN A 150 -10.65 -13.15 2.35
N ALA A 151 -9.93 -12.19 2.93
CA ALA A 151 -10.54 -11.00 3.51
C ALA A 151 -11.23 -10.14 2.43
N ILE A 152 -10.59 -9.98 1.27
CA ILE A 152 -11.16 -9.28 0.11
C ILE A 152 -12.38 -10.04 -0.45
N ALA A 153 -12.30 -11.37 -0.55
CA ALA A 153 -13.40 -12.19 -1.05
C ALA A 153 -14.64 -12.15 -0.14
N ALA A 154 -14.44 -12.06 1.19
CA ALA A 154 -15.52 -11.89 2.15
C ALA A 154 -16.25 -10.54 1.95
N LEU A 155 -15.49 -9.44 1.75
CA LEU A 155 -16.05 -8.13 1.44
C LEU A 155 -16.77 -8.09 0.09
N LYS A 156 -16.24 -8.80 -0.92
CA LYS A 156 -16.83 -8.85 -2.27
C LYS A 156 -18.15 -9.64 -2.32
N LYS A 157 -18.33 -10.64 -1.44
CA LYS A 157 -19.57 -11.43 -1.40
C LYS A 157 -20.77 -10.60 -0.95
N SER A 158 -20.56 -9.55 -0.14
CA SER A 158 -21.61 -8.62 0.30
C SER A 158 -21.99 -7.55 -0.73
N LEU A 159 -21.28 -7.44 -1.86
CA LEU A 159 -21.43 -6.34 -2.84
C LEU A 159 -21.96 -6.81 -4.22
N ARG A 160 -22.67 -7.94 -4.30
CA ARG A 160 -23.09 -8.52 -5.60
C ARG A 160 -24.44 -7.96 -6.09
N PRO A 161 -24.55 -7.48 -7.35
CA PRO A 161 -25.80 -6.92 -7.88
C PRO A 161 -26.88 -7.98 -8.13
N THR A 162 -28.15 -7.60 -7.99
CA THR A 162 -29.33 -8.47 -8.20
C THR A 162 -30.25 -7.88 -9.27
N ALA A 163 -30.97 -8.75 -9.98
CA ALA A 163 -31.90 -8.37 -11.05
C ALA A 163 -33.21 -9.17 -10.97
N GLN A 164 -34.33 -8.56 -11.35
CA GLN A 164 -35.63 -9.25 -11.44
C GLN A 164 -35.83 -9.80 -12.85
N VAL A 165 -36.06 -11.11 -12.94
CA VAL A 165 -36.24 -11.85 -14.20
C VAL A 165 -37.53 -12.67 -14.15
N LYS A 166 -38.16 -12.86 -15.31
CA LYS A 166 -39.30 -13.77 -15.47
C LYS A 166 -38.81 -15.11 -16.01
N ARG A 167 -38.73 -16.12 -15.14
CA ARG A 167 -38.45 -17.52 -15.55
C ARG A 167 -39.56 -18.45 -15.09
N ASP A 168 -39.86 -19.47 -15.90
CA ASP A 168 -40.95 -20.43 -15.68
C ASP A 168 -42.32 -19.73 -15.43
N GLY A 169 -42.53 -18.58 -16.07
CA GLY A 169 -43.73 -17.77 -15.94
C GLY A 169 -43.87 -16.97 -14.64
N LYS A 170 -42.90 -17.03 -13.72
CA LYS A 170 -42.90 -16.29 -12.44
C LYS A 170 -41.76 -15.27 -12.37
N TRP A 171 -42.04 -14.14 -11.74
CA TRP A 171 -41.02 -13.14 -11.41
C TRP A 171 -40.17 -13.63 -10.24
N GLN A 172 -38.85 -13.62 -10.41
CA GLN A 172 -37.89 -14.01 -9.38
C GLN A 172 -36.68 -13.07 -9.39
N THR A 173 -36.14 -12.78 -8.20
CA THR A 173 -34.91 -12.00 -8.06
C THR A 173 -33.72 -12.94 -8.13
N ILE A 174 -32.88 -12.78 -9.13
CA ILE A 174 -31.67 -13.59 -9.33
C ILE A 174 -30.42 -12.71 -9.29
N ASN A 175 -29.26 -13.35 -9.21
CA ASN A 175 -28.00 -12.64 -9.36
C ASN A 175 -27.86 -12.14 -10.82
N ALA A 176 -27.53 -10.85 -11.01
CA ALA A 176 -27.41 -10.25 -12.34
C ALA A 176 -26.33 -10.92 -13.22
N THR A 177 -25.38 -11.62 -12.60
CA THR A 177 -24.35 -12.43 -13.28
C THR A 177 -24.90 -13.66 -14.01
N LEU A 178 -26.13 -14.09 -13.68
CA LEU A 178 -26.79 -15.26 -14.29
C LEU A 178 -27.75 -14.89 -15.43
N LEU A 179 -27.79 -13.63 -15.83
CA LEU A 179 -28.59 -13.17 -16.96
C LEU A 179 -27.99 -13.65 -18.28
N VAL A 180 -28.84 -14.12 -19.17
CA VAL A 180 -28.47 -14.57 -20.52
C VAL A 180 -29.23 -13.79 -21.58
N PRO A 181 -28.69 -13.64 -22.80
CA PRO A 181 -29.44 -13.08 -23.93
C PRO A 181 -30.78 -13.81 -24.10
N GLY A 182 -31.87 -13.06 -24.22
CA GLY A 182 -33.24 -13.58 -24.31
C GLY A 182 -34.02 -13.64 -22.98
N ASP A 183 -33.37 -13.43 -21.83
CA ASP A 183 -34.06 -13.26 -20.54
C ASP A 183 -34.97 -12.03 -20.57
N LEU A 184 -36.17 -12.18 -20.01
CA LEU A 184 -37.10 -11.08 -19.80
C LEU A 184 -36.89 -10.50 -18.40
N ILE A 185 -36.44 -9.26 -18.33
CA ILE A 185 -36.16 -8.54 -17.08
C ILE A 185 -37.18 -7.42 -16.85
N ALA A 186 -37.41 -7.09 -15.58
CA ALA A 186 -38.19 -5.92 -15.19
C ALA A 186 -37.25 -4.75 -14.90
N LEU A 187 -37.48 -3.64 -15.59
CA LEU A 187 -36.81 -2.37 -15.38
C LEU A 187 -37.76 -1.46 -14.59
N SER A 188 -37.45 -1.21 -13.31
CA SER A 188 -38.19 -0.29 -12.45
C SER A 188 -37.42 1.01 -12.25
N ALA A 189 -38.14 2.10 -12.00
CA ALA A 189 -37.52 3.40 -11.72
C ALA A 189 -36.49 3.30 -10.58
N GLY A 190 -35.30 3.85 -10.79
CA GLY A 190 -34.16 3.80 -9.87
C GLY A 190 -33.30 2.54 -9.95
N SER A 191 -33.68 1.53 -10.74
CA SER A 191 -32.84 0.34 -10.97
C SER A 191 -31.85 0.53 -12.11
N ALA A 192 -30.67 -0.06 -11.97
CA ALA A 192 -29.65 -0.10 -13.01
C ALA A 192 -30.02 -1.13 -14.08
N VAL A 193 -29.73 -0.82 -15.35
CA VAL A 193 -29.88 -1.75 -16.46
C VAL A 193 -28.76 -2.81 -16.37
N PRO A 194 -29.09 -4.09 -16.07
CA PRO A 194 -28.10 -5.09 -15.67
C PRO A 194 -27.35 -5.75 -16.84
N ALA A 195 -27.83 -5.57 -18.07
CA ALA A 195 -27.22 -5.98 -19.33
C ALA A 195 -27.85 -5.16 -20.47
N ASP A 196 -27.24 -5.11 -21.66
CA ASP A 196 -27.90 -4.45 -22.80
C ASP A 196 -29.21 -5.18 -23.07
N CYS A 197 -30.32 -4.45 -23.22
CA CYS A 197 -31.64 -5.05 -23.40
C CYS A 197 -32.57 -4.19 -24.27
N GLU A 198 -33.40 -4.83 -25.09
CA GLU A 198 -34.43 -4.20 -25.91
C GLU A 198 -35.75 -4.07 -25.13
N ILE A 199 -36.40 -2.91 -25.20
CA ILE A 199 -37.64 -2.64 -24.47
C ILE A 199 -38.83 -3.30 -25.17
N ASN A 200 -39.58 -4.13 -24.45
CA ASN A 200 -40.72 -4.86 -25.00
C ASN A 200 -42.04 -4.11 -24.85
N THR A 201 -42.30 -3.55 -23.66
CA THR A 201 -43.61 -2.97 -23.30
C THR A 201 -43.48 -1.74 -22.41
N GLY A 202 -44.31 -0.73 -22.66
CA GLY A 202 -44.28 0.51 -21.90
C GLY A 202 -43.29 1.53 -22.46
N ILE A 203 -43.21 2.69 -21.80
CA ILE A 203 -42.29 3.77 -22.15
C ILE A 203 -41.45 4.04 -20.91
N VAL A 204 -40.14 3.91 -21.05
CA VAL A 204 -39.19 4.22 -19.96
C VAL A 204 -38.27 5.33 -20.37
N SER A 205 -37.98 6.21 -19.42
CA SER A 205 -36.95 7.23 -19.58
C SER A 205 -35.68 6.67 -18.99
N ILE A 206 -34.66 6.47 -19.81
CA ILE A 206 -33.39 5.88 -19.40
C ILE A 206 -32.33 6.97 -19.42
N ASP A 207 -31.67 7.13 -18.29
CA ASP A 207 -30.51 7.98 -18.13
C ASP A 207 -29.28 7.22 -18.65
N GLN A 208 -28.85 7.59 -19.86
CA GLN A 208 -27.62 7.08 -20.48
C GLN A 208 -26.43 8.01 -20.23
N SER A 209 -26.53 9.00 -19.32
CA SER A 209 -25.48 9.98 -19.06
C SER A 209 -24.14 9.34 -18.72
N ALA A 210 -24.15 8.20 -18.01
CA ALA A 210 -22.95 7.43 -17.68
C ALA A 210 -22.20 6.87 -18.91
N MET A 211 -22.87 6.76 -20.07
CA MET A 211 -22.32 6.21 -21.31
C MET A 211 -22.19 7.24 -22.43
N THR A 212 -23.19 8.10 -22.63
CA THR A 212 -23.24 9.05 -23.75
C THR A 212 -22.80 10.45 -23.35
N GLY A 213 -22.79 10.76 -22.06
CA GLY A 213 -22.60 12.13 -21.59
C GLY A 213 -23.69 13.09 -22.07
N GLU A 214 -24.91 12.60 -22.33
CA GLU A 214 -26.08 13.45 -22.58
C GLU A 214 -26.98 13.41 -21.33
N SER A 215 -27.21 14.56 -20.70
CA SER A 215 -27.86 14.65 -19.38
C SER A 215 -29.39 14.49 -19.42
N MET A 216 -30.01 14.49 -20.60
CA MET A 216 -31.46 14.31 -20.75
C MET A 216 -31.80 12.82 -20.87
N PRO A 217 -32.63 12.27 -19.96
CA PRO A 217 -33.09 10.90 -20.07
C PRO A 217 -33.77 10.66 -21.42
N VAL A 218 -33.26 9.69 -22.17
CA VAL A 218 -33.80 9.35 -23.47
C VAL A 218 -35.08 8.57 -23.25
N ARG A 219 -36.19 9.06 -23.81
CA ARG A 219 -37.45 8.31 -23.83
C ARG A 219 -37.31 7.16 -24.80
N MET A 220 -37.34 5.96 -24.25
CA MET A 220 -37.28 4.72 -24.99
C MET A 220 -38.68 4.11 -25.10
N ASN A 221 -39.15 4.01 -26.34
CA ASN A 221 -40.35 3.28 -26.72
C ASN A 221 -40.04 1.80 -26.98
N PRO A 222 -41.06 0.92 -27.09
CA PRO A 222 -40.88 -0.46 -27.50
C PRO A 222 -40.03 -0.59 -28.77
N GLY A 223 -39.04 -1.48 -28.76
CA GLY A 223 -38.07 -1.69 -29.83
C GLY A 223 -36.74 -0.91 -29.70
N HIS A 224 -36.58 -0.04 -28.69
CA HIS A 224 -35.30 0.63 -28.42
C HIS A 224 -34.39 -0.20 -27.50
N GLU A 225 -33.08 -0.10 -27.72
CA GLU A 225 -32.07 -0.73 -26.88
C GLU A 225 -31.65 0.16 -25.70
N ALA A 226 -31.81 -0.37 -24.48
CA ALA A 226 -31.20 0.12 -23.26
C ALA A 226 -29.81 -0.52 -23.08
N LYS A 227 -28.82 0.28 -22.66
CA LYS A 227 -27.43 -0.17 -22.51
C LYS A 227 -27.06 -0.44 -21.04
N MET A 228 -26.27 -1.46 -20.79
CA MET A 228 -25.75 -1.84 -19.48
C MET A 228 -25.05 -0.66 -18.81
N GLY A 229 -25.35 -0.41 -17.53
CA GLY A 229 -24.79 0.73 -16.78
C GLY A 229 -25.59 2.03 -16.90
N SER A 230 -26.64 2.06 -17.72
CA SER A 230 -27.65 3.12 -17.70
C SER A 230 -28.63 2.93 -16.53
N THR A 231 -29.30 4.00 -16.09
CA THR A 231 -30.28 3.94 -15.00
C THR A 231 -31.68 4.25 -15.51
N VAL A 232 -32.68 3.52 -15.03
CA VAL A 232 -34.07 3.82 -15.34
C VAL A 232 -34.49 5.05 -14.54
N ALA A 233 -34.56 6.22 -15.20
CA ALA A 233 -34.92 7.47 -14.54
C ALA A 233 -36.40 7.50 -14.15
N ARG A 234 -37.30 7.08 -15.06
CA ARG A 234 -38.76 7.06 -14.84
C ARG A 234 -39.45 5.98 -15.66
N GLY A 235 -40.52 5.42 -15.10
CA GLY A 235 -41.37 4.41 -15.73
C GLY A 235 -41.00 2.98 -15.30
N GLU A 236 -41.84 2.04 -15.70
CA GLU A 236 -41.58 0.61 -15.57
C GLU A 236 -41.80 -0.07 -16.92
N SER A 237 -40.93 -1.01 -17.26
CA SER A 237 -40.98 -1.75 -18.53
C SER A 237 -40.43 -3.15 -18.38
N GLU A 238 -40.93 -4.05 -19.20
CA GLU A 238 -40.28 -5.34 -19.44
C GLU A 238 -39.28 -5.17 -20.60
N ALA A 239 -38.09 -5.76 -20.48
CA ALA A 239 -37.05 -5.68 -21.50
C ALA A 239 -36.37 -7.04 -21.72
N THR A 240 -35.91 -7.30 -22.94
CA THR A 240 -35.24 -8.54 -23.37
C THR A 240 -33.74 -8.31 -23.47
N VAL A 241 -32.91 -9.09 -22.78
CA VAL A 241 -31.44 -8.94 -22.84
C VAL A 241 -30.88 -9.25 -24.24
N THR A 242 -30.07 -8.35 -24.82
CA THR A 242 -29.50 -8.41 -26.18
C THR A 242 -27.99 -8.62 -26.21
N ALA A 243 -27.19 -7.95 -25.36
CA ALA A 243 -25.71 -8.03 -25.41
C ALA A 243 -25.02 -7.75 -24.05
N THR A 244 -23.73 -8.14 -23.93
CA THR A 244 -22.88 -7.96 -22.74
C THR A 244 -21.44 -7.59 -23.14
N GLY A 245 -20.75 -6.65 -22.46
CA GLY A 245 -19.28 -6.45 -22.59
C GLY A 245 -18.73 -5.03 -22.86
N MET A 246 -17.46 -4.98 -23.30
CA MET A 246 -16.60 -3.79 -23.38
C MET A 246 -16.49 -3.20 -24.80
N ASN A 247 -16.94 -1.95 -25.01
CA ASN A 247 -16.34 -1.01 -25.98
C ASN A 247 -16.98 0.38 -25.89
N THR A 248 -16.20 1.43 -25.58
CA THR A 248 -16.11 2.74 -26.29
C THR A 248 -15.36 3.80 -25.47
N MET A 249 -15.09 4.95 -26.11
CA MET A 249 -13.89 5.78 -26.03
C MET A 249 -14.29 7.26 -26.03
N TYR A 250 -13.95 8.04 -25.00
CA TYR A 250 -13.99 9.51 -25.07
C TYR A 250 -12.96 10.14 -24.14
N GLY A 251 -12.13 11.01 -24.71
CA GLY A 251 -11.14 11.81 -24.02
C GLY A 251 -11.07 13.20 -24.64
N LYS A 252 -10.70 14.14 -23.77
CA LYS A 252 -10.34 15.57 -23.98
C LYS A 252 -11.43 16.56 -23.59
N THR A 253 -11.23 17.25 -22.47
CA THR A 253 -10.99 18.72 -22.36
C THR A 253 -10.84 19.11 -20.88
N ALA A 254 -9.69 19.66 -20.45
CA ALA A 254 -9.40 19.92 -19.02
C ALA A 254 -8.38 21.05 -18.79
N ALA A 255 -8.78 22.31 -18.96
CA ALA A 255 -7.85 23.44 -18.80
C ALA A 255 -8.38 24.66 -18.02
N LEU A 256 -9.45 24.55 -17.21
CA LEU A 256 -10.13 25.76 -16.68
C LEU A 256 -10.45 25.81 -15.17
N LEU A 257 -9.93 24.93 -14.30
CA LEU A 257 -10.54 24.72 -12.97
C LEU A 257 -9.68 25.00 -11.72
N GLN A 258 -8.58 25.74 -11.81
CA GLN A 258 -7.62 25.82 -10.69
C GLN A 258 -7.92 26.82 -9.55
N ASN A 259 -9.03 27.58 -9.55
CA ASN A 259 -9.27 28.64 -8.54
C ASN A 259 -10.72 28.70 -8.00
N THR A 260 -11.31 27.60 -7.52
CA THR A 260 -12.69 27.62 -7.00
C THR A 260 -12.88 26.65 -5.82
N ASP A 261 -13.57 27.11 -4.76
CA ASP A 261 -13.77 26.36 -3.50
C ASP A 261 -14.92 25.34 -3.54
N GLY A 262 -15.81 25.46 -4.52
CA GLY A 262 -16.98 24.60 -4.64
C GLY A 262 -17.70 24.77 -5.95
N PHE A 263 -18.32 23.69 -6.41
CA PHE A 263 -19.15 23.64 -7.60
C PHE A 263 -20.57 23.30 -7.19
N SER A 264 -21.53 24.18 -7.47
CA SER A 264 -22.96 23.90 -7.25
C SER A 264 -23.63 23.52 -8.56
N GLN A 265 -24.70 22.73 -8.46
CA GLN A 265 -25.50 22.31 -9.63
C GLN A 265 -24.63 21.62 -10.70
N ALA A 266 -23.59 20.91 -10.25
CA ALA A 266 -22.70 20.18 -11.14
C ALA A 266 -23.44 18.98 -11.74
N LEU A 267 -23.64 19.02 -13.06
CA LEU A 267 -24.11 17.87 -13.83
C LEU A 267 -23.07 16.73 -13.77
N PRO A 268 -23.47 15.48 -14.02
CA PRO A 268 -22.56 14.34 -13.96
C PRO A 268 -21.30 14.50 -14.82
N GLU A 269 -21.46 15.05 -16.02
CA GLU A 269 -20.37 15.39 -16.96
C GLU A 269 -19.40 16.42 -16.36
N HIS A 270 -19.94 17.41 -15.65
CA HIS A 270 -19.13 18.43 -14.99
C HIS A 270 -18.28 17.81 -13.88
N LYS A 271 -18.83 16.89 -13.07
CA LYS A 271 -18.06 16.21 -12.02
C LYS A 271 -16.87 15.43 -12.59
N PHE A 272 -17.06 14.75 -13.72
CA PHE A 272 -15.98 14.06 -14.43
C PHE A 272 -14.90 15.02 -14.93
N ILE A 273 -15.31 16.10 -15.60
CA ILE A 273 -14.38 17.13 -16.13
C ILE A 273 -13.63 17.81 -14.99
N ILE A 274 -14.29 18.05 -13.86
CA ILE A 274 -13.68 18.66 -12.67
C ILE A 274 -12.60 17.76 -12.08
N VAL A 275 -12.92 16.49 -11.86
CA VAL A 275 -11.94 15.52 -11.38
C VAL A 275 -10.78 15.41 -12.35
N GLU A 276 -11.03 15.35 -13.66
CA GLU A 276 -9.98 15.26 -14.66
C GLU A 276 -9.08 16.51 -14.70
N ALA A 277 -9.66 17.70 -14.61
CA ALA A 277 -8.89 18.94 -14.56
C ALA A 277 -8.03 19.04 -13.30
N LEU A 278 -8.56 18.65 -12.13
CA LEU A 278 -7.79 18.60 -10.89
C LEU A 278 -6.65 17.58 -10.97
N LYS A 279 -6.87 16.42 -11.60
CA LYS A 279 -5.81 15.45 -11.88
C LYS A 279 -4.72 16.01 -12.80
N GLN A 280 -5.12 16.68 -13.87
CA GLN A 280 -4.18 17.30 -14.82
C GLN A 280 -3.39 18.45 -14.18
N SER A 281 -3.93 19.09 -13.15
CA SER A 281 -3.18 20.05 -12.32
C SER A 281 -2.19 19.44 -11.33
N GLY A 282 -2.01 18.12 -11.32
CA GLY A 282 -1.09 17.43 -10.42
C GLY A 282 -1.64 17.17 -9.01
N VAL A 283 -2.92 17.48 -8.76
CA VAL A 283 -3.56 17.31 -7.45
C VAL A 283 -4.12 15.89 -7.29
N ILE A 284 -3.75 15.22 -6.19
CA ILE A 284 -4.38 13.96 -5.80
C ILE A 284 -5.82 14.25 -5.39
N THR A 285 -6.76 13.74 -6.18
CA THR A 285 -8.17 14.10 -6.11
C THR A 285 -8.97 12.89 -5.64
N GLY A 286 -9.66 13.05 -4.52
CA GLY A 286 -10.65 12.10 -4.03
C GLY A 286 -12.05 12.60 -4.36
N MET A 287 -12.91 11.74 -4.91
CA MET A 287 -14.31 12.08 -5.20
C MET A 287 -15.23 11.21 -4.36
N THR A 288 -16.31 11.78 -3.84
CA THR A 288 -17.39 11.00 -3.22
C THR A 288 -18.65 11.07 -4.07
N GLY A 289 -19.45 10.00 -4.06
CA GLY A 289 -20.68 9.90 -4.84
C GLY A 289 -21.61 8.83 -4.30
N ASP A 290 -22.90 8.99 -4.56
CA ASP A 290 -23.97 8.11 -4.10
C ASP A 290 -24.77 7.50 -5.27
N GLY A 291 -24.87 8.23 -6.37
CA GLY A 291 -25.65 7.86 -7.55
C GLY A 291 -24.84 7.19 -8.66
N VAL A 292 -25.55 6.54 -9.57
CA VAL A 292 -24.98 5.98 -10.81
C VAL A 292 -24.30 7.04 -11.66
N ASN A 293 -24.79 8.28 -11.55
CA ASN A 293 -24.29 9.44 -12.24
C ASN A 293 -22.89 9.87 -11.78
N ASP A 294 -22.50 9.51 -10.56
CA ASP A 294 -21.15 9.79 -10.05
C ASP A 294 -20.14 8.70 -10.45
N ALA A 295 -20.60 7.55 -10.97
CA ALA A 295 -19.74 6.40 -11.26
C ALA A 295 -18.58 6.72 -12.24
N PRO A 296 -18.77 7.47 -13.35
CA PRO A 296 -17.66 7.82 -14.23
C PRO A 296 -16.61 8.68 -13.52
N ALA A 297 -17.06 9.63 -12.70
CA ALA A 297 -16.19 10.59 -12.04
C ALA A 297 -15.49 9.97 -10.79
N LEU A 298 -16.17 9.05 -10.08
CA LEU A 298 -15.58 8.19 -9.04
C LEU A 298 -14.43 7.36 -9.59
N LYS A 299 -14.63 6.75 -10.76
CA LYS A 299 -13.61 5.95 -11.44
C LYS A 299 -12.49 6.81 -12.03
N GLN A 300 -12.81 8.03 -12.44
CA GLN A 300 -11.82 8.96 -12.95
C GLN A 300 -10.93 9.50 -11.83
N ALA A 301 -11.44 9.64 -10.61
CA ALA A 301 -10.68 10.14 -9.47
C ALA A 301 -9.45 9.28 -9.18
N HIS A 302 -8.47 9.85 -8.46
CA HIS A 302 -7.38 9.04 -7.94
C HIS A 302 -7.89 8.06 -6.87
N ILE A 303 -8.93 8.46 -6.13
CA ILE A 303 -9.63 7.64 -5.14
C ILE A 303 -11.13 7.96 -5.19
N GLY A 304 -11.96 6.98 -5.54
CA GLY A 304 -13.42 7.07 -5.47
C GLY A 304 -13.98 6.58 -4.13
N PHE A 305 -14.88 7.35 -3.50
CA PHE A 305 -15.59 7.01 -2.27
C PHE A 305 -17.10 6.86 -2.52
N ALA A 306 -17.62 5.63 -2.45
CA ALA A 306 -19.06 5.39 -2.44
C ALA A 306 -19.58 5.55 -1.00
N VAL A 307 -20.60 6.40 -0.80
CA VAL A 307 -21.19 6.61 0.53
C VAL A 307 -22.05 5.42 0.99
N ASP A 308 -22.36 5.37 2.28
CA ASP A 308 -23.29 4.38 2.82
C ASP A 308 -24.68 4.57 2.18
N GLY A 309 -25.27 3.47 1.68
CA GLY A 309 -26.51 3.51 0.89
C GLY A 309 -26.34 3.89 -0.59
N ALA A 310 -25.12 4.07 -1.09
CA ALA A 310 -24.87 4.35 -2.51
C ALA A 310 -25.36 3.23 -3.42
N THR A 311 -25.73 3.62 -4.64
CA THR A 311 -26.17 2.71 -5.72
C THR A 311 -25.10 1.66 -6.04
N ASP A 312 -25.53 0.49 -6.54
CA ASP A 312 -24.63 -0.60 -6.91
C ASP A 312 -23.57 -0.17 -7.94
N ALA A 313 -23.95 0.71 -8.87
CA ALA A 313 -23.02 1.24 -9.86
C ALA A 313 -21.95 2.14 -9.23
N ALA A 314 -22.32 3.01 -8.28
CA ALA A 314 -21.36 3.84 -7.55
C ALA A 314 -20.40 2.98 -6.71
N ARG A 315 -20.91 1.94 -6.03
CA ARG A 315 -20.08 1.00 -5.25
C ARG A 315 -19.13 0.19 -6.11
N ALA A 316 -19.53 -0.18 -7.32
CA ALA A 316 -18.68 -0.90 -8.27
C ALA A 316 -17.61 0.00 -8.91
N ALA A 317 -17.88 1.30 -9.01
CA ALA A 317 -16.96 2.28 -9.59
C ALA A 317 -15.96 2.86 -8.57
N ALA A 318 -16.31 2.89 -7.28
CA ALA A 318 -15.46 3.43 -6.21
C ALA A 318 -14.37 2.45 -5.76
N ASP A 319 -13.21 3.00 -5.35
CA ASP A 319 -12.12 2.24 -4.73
C ASP A 319 -12.41 1.90 -3.27
N ILE A 320 -13.16 2.77 -2.58
CA ILE A 320 -13.53 2.63 -1.17
C ILE A 320 -15.05 2.77 -1.03
N VAL A 321 -15.68 1.78 -0.39
CA VAL A 321 -17.11 1.83 -0.02
C VAL A 321 -17.22 2.10 1.48
N LEU A 322 -17.83 3.23 1.83
CA LEU A 322 -18.07 3.62 3.22
C LEU A 322 -19.28 2.86 3.76
N THR A 323 -19.10 2.22 4.92
CA THR A 323 -20.17 1.51 5.64
C THR A 323 -20.86 2.38 6.69
N THR A 324 -20.41 3.64 6.82
CA THR A 324 -20.98 4.62 7.74
C THR A 324 -21.18 5.93 6.99
N PRO A 325 -22.31 6.63 7.20
CA PRO A 325 -22.59 7.87 6.51
C PRO A 325 -21.72 9.01 7.03
N GLY A 326 -21.42 9.97 6.14
CA GLY A 326 -20.82 11.25 6.47
C GLY A 326 -19.31 11.37 6.18
N LEU A 327 -18.87 12.63 6.02
CA LEU A 327 -17.48 12.99 5.68
C LEU A 327 -16.46 12.52 6.73
N ARG A 328 -16.89 12.30 7.97
CA ARG A 328 -16.01 11.79 9.04
C ARG A 328 -15.37 10.46 8.68
N ALA A 329 -16.11 9.56 8.03
CA ALA A 329 -15.58 8.26 7.63
C ALA A 329 -14.44 8.38 6.59
N ILE A 330 -14.55 9.35 5.68
CA ILE A 330 -13.49 9.68 4.71
C ILE A 330 -12.25 10.21 5.43
N VAL A 331 -12.42 11.15 6.35
CA VAL A 331 -11.30 11.71 7.14
C VAL A 331 -10.61 10.60 7.93
N GLU A 332 -11.36 9.72 8.57
CA GLU A 332 -10.81 8.58 9.32
C GLU A 332 -10.04 7.62 8.41
N ALA A 333 -10.59 7.28 7.23
CA ALA A 333 -9.92 6.45 6.24
C ALA A 333 -8.59 7.08 5.77
N VAL A 334 -8.57 8.39 5.49
CA VAL A 334 -7.34 9.12 5.11
C VAL A 334 -6.31 9.10 6.24
N LEU A 335 -6.72 9.28 7.50
CA LEU A 335 -5.82 9.20 8.65
C LEU A 335 -5.23 7.80 8.82
N ILE A 336 -6.04 6.75 8.64
CA ILE A 336 -5.56 5.35 8.67
C ILE A 336 -4.57 5.10 7.53
N ALA A 337 -4.89 5.54 6.31
CA ALA A 337 -4.00 5.40 5.15
C ALA A 337 -2.64 6.08 5.40
N ARG A 338 -2.63 7.28 5.99
CA ARG A 338 -1.38 7.98 6.36
C ARG A 338 -0.57 7.22 7.42
N ARG A 339 -1.21 6.56 8.38
CA ARG A 339 -0.51 5.68 9.35
C ARG A 339 0.14 4.49 8.65
N ILE A 340 -0.60 3.84 7.75
CA ILE A 340 -0.08 2.70 6.98
C ILE A 340 1.10 3.15 6.12
N PHE A 341 0.97 4.30 5.45
CA PHE A 341 2.04 4.87 4.63
C PHE A 341 3.31 5.16 5.45
N ALA A 342 3.18 5.77 6.63
CA ALA A 342 4.32 6.06 7.50
C ALA A 342 5.04 4.78 7.99
N ARG A 343 4.27 3.72 8.30
CA ARG A 343 4.82 2.39 8.62
C ARG A 343 5.59 1.80 7.43
N MET A 344 5.02 1.91 6.23
CA MET A 344 5.67 1.46 5.00
C MET A 344 6.98 2.19 4.73
N ASN A 345 7.01 3.51 4.92
CA ASN A 345 8.23 4.31 4.75
C ASN A 345 9.34 3.89 5.74
N SER A 346 8.96 3.68 7.00
CA SER A 346 9.87 3.19 8.05
C SER A 346 10.42 1.80 7.70
N PHE A 347 9.55 0.89 7.24
CA PHE A 347 9.92 -0.45 6.80
C PHE A 347 10.90 -0.43 5.62
N LEU A 348 10.60 0.35 4.58
CA LEU A 348 11.44 0.43 3.39
C LEU A 348 12.80 1.04 3.71
N THR A 349 12.82 2.11 4.49
CA THR A 349 14.08 2.75 4.89
C THR A 349 14.97 1.78 5.66
N TYR A 350 14.39 1.05 6.60
CA TYR A 350 15.08 -0.01 7.32
C TYR A 350 15.62 -1.09 6.40
N ARG A 351 14.78 -1.63 5.50
CA ARG A 351 15.15 -2.71 4.60
C ARG A 351 16.28 -2.32 3.66
N VAL A 352 16.19 -1.15 3.04
CA VAL A 352 17.24 -0.62 2.17
C VAL A 352 18.54 -0.41 2.95
N ALA A 353 18.48 0.15 4.16
CA ALA A 353 19.65 0.37 5.01
C ALA A 353 20.33 -0.94 5.44
N ALA A 354 19.56 -1.95 5.84
CA ALA A 354 20.09 -3.24 6.25
C ALA A 354 20.72 -3.99 5.07
N THR A 355 20.12 -3.93 3.88
CA THR A 355 20.72 -4.48 2.65
C THR A 355 22.01 -3.76 2.29
N LEU A 356 22.03 -2.42 2.35
CA LEU A 356 23.23 -1.63 2.08
C LEU A 356 24.35 -1.96 3.06
N GLN A 357 24.04 -2.05 4.37
CA GLN A 357 25.00 -2.47 5.39
C GLN A 357 25.64 -3.80 5.02
N LEU A 358 24.83 -4.82 4.73
CA LEU A 358 25.33 -6.17 4.50
C LEU A 358 26.22 -6.22 3.25
N ILE A 359 25.75 -5.68 2.13
CA ILE A 359 26.49 -5.74 0.86
C ILE A 359 27.82 -5.00 0.96
N LEU A 360 27.82 -3.76 1.49
CA LEU A 360 29.04 -2.99 1.65
C LEU A 360 29.98 -3.63 2.67
N PHE A 361 29.45 -4.19 3.76
CA PHE A 361 30.24 -4.87 4.77
C PHE A 361 30.97 -6.08 4.18
N PHE A 362 30.28 -6.97 3.44
CA PHE A 362 30.94 -8.11 2.81
C PHE A 362 31.94 -7.66 1.73
N PHE A 363 31.59 -6.68 0.92
CA PHE A 363 32.48 -6.17 -0.13
C PHE A 363 33.78 -5.60 0.45
N VAL A 364 33.69 -4.70 1.43
CA VAL A 364 34.86 -4.09 2.08
C VAL A 364 35.59 -5.10 2.95
N GLY A 365 34.87 -5.95 3.68
CA GLY A 365 35.45 -6.97 4.56
C GLY A 365 36.33 -7.96 3.79
N VAL A 366 35.86 -8.48 2.66
CA VAL A 366 36.64 -9.42 1.83
C VAL A 366 37.87 -8.75 1.20
N MET A 367 37.76 -7.49 0.79
CA MET A 367 38.84 -6.76 0.10
C MET A 367 39.89 -6.16 1.03
N ALA A 368 39.50 -5.69 2.21
CA ALA A 368 40.38 -4.90 3.09
C ALA A 368 40.77 -5.62 4.38
N MET A 369 39.98 -6.59 4.86
CA MET A 369 40.21 -7.26 6.14
C MET A 369 40.72 -8.67 5.89
N HIS A 370 42.05 -8.82 5.76
CA HIS A 370 42.70 -10.12 5.61
C HIS A 370 42.99 -10.75 6.99
N PRO A 371 42.28 -11.82 7.41
CA PRO A 371 42.45 -12.40 8.75
C PRO A 371 43.87 -12.94 8.99
N ASN A 372 44.53 -13.47 7.96
CA ASN A 372 45.91 -13.96 8.04
C ASN A 372 46.94 -12.88 8.40
N GLU A 373 46.71 -11.61 8.03
CA GLU A 373 47.63 -10.51 8.36
C GLU A 373 47.32 -9.86 9.72
N LEU A 374 46.05 -9.86 10.10
CA LEU A 374 45.56 -9.23 11.33
C LEU A 374 45.62 -10.16 12.55
N GLY A 375 45.57 -11.48 12.31
CA GLY A 375 45.59 -12.53 13.32
C GLY A 375 46.99 -12.83 13.90
N PRO A 376 47.10 -13.87 14.74
CA PRO A 376 48.37 -14.31 15.31
C PRO A 376 49.34 -14.79 14.22
N PRO A 377 50.62 -14.37 14.23
CA PRO A 377 51.58 -14.79 13.21
C PRO A 377 51.85 -16.30 13.30
N GLY A 378 51.63 -17.01 12.19
CA GLY A 378 51.88 -18.45 12.07
C GLY A 378 50.68 -19.36 12.39
N ASP A 379 49.52 -18.81 12.70
CA ASP A 379 48.29 -19.59 12.93
C ASP A 379 47.52 -19.82 11.62
N THR A 380 47.46 -21.08 11.18
CA THR A 380 46.76 -21.48 9.93
C THR A 380 45.24 -21.48 10.06
N SER A 381 44.68 -21.29 11.26
CA SER A 381 43.24 -21.21 11.47
C SER A 381 42.62 -19.92 10.92
N PHE A 382 43.43 -18.89 10.68
CA PHE A 382 42.99 -17.63 10.07
C PHE A 382 43.12 -17.69 8.55
N PRO A 383 42.01 -17.74 7.79
CA PRO A 383 42.07 -17.85 6.34
C PRO A 383 42.60 -16.57 5.69
N LYS A 384 43.07 -16.68 4.44
CA LYS A 384 43.55 -15.55 3.64
C LYS A 384 42.47 -14.49 3.39
N PHE A 385 41.25 -14.95 3.12
CA PHE A 385 40.10 -14.09 2.91
C PHE A 385 39.11 -14.29 4.04
N TRP A 386 38.55 -13.19 4.52
CA TRP A 386 37.47 -13.25 5.46
C TRP A 386 36.23 -13.86 4.78
N ALA A 387 35.63 -14.84 5.45
CA ALA A 387 34.43 -15.52 4.99
C ALA A 387 33.53 -15.82 6.20
N MET A 388 32.22 -15.81 5.97
CA MET A 388 31.21 -16.09 6.98
C MET A 388 30.38 -17.28 6.52
N PRO A 389 30.11 -18.26 7.39
CA PRO A 389 29.27 -19.40 7.05
C PRO A 389 27.85 -18.95 6.66
N VAL A 390 27.27 -19.62 5.68
CA VAL A 390 25.91 -19.32 5.16
C VAL A 390 24.88 -19.44 6.28
N ILE A 391 25.01 -20.43 7.15
CA ILE A 391 24.10 -20.63 8.30
C ILE A 391 24.02 -19.42 9.22
N THR A 392 25.11 -18.67 9.36
CA THR A 392 25.15 -17.48 10.21
C THR A 392 24.35 -16.34 9.58
N LEU A 393 24.55 -16.12 8.28
CA LEU A 393 23.78 -15.12 7.54
C LEU A 393 22.29 -15.49 7.52
N LEU A 394 21.98 -16.76 7.32
CA LEU A 394 20.62 -17.28 7.33
C LEU A 394 19.93 -17.12 8.68
N THR A 395 20.67 -17.31 9.77
CA THR A 395 20.13 -17.09 11.12
C THR A 395 19.78 -15.62 11.34
N ILE A 396 20.64 -14.69 10.86
CA ILE A 396 20.35 -13.25 10.90
C ILE A 396 19.09 -12.95 10.09
N THR A 397 18.97 -13.45 8.86
CA THR A 397 17.82 -13.16 8.01
C THR A 397 16.53 -13.73 8.57
N VAL A 398 16.51 -14.97 9.06
CA VAL A 398 15.30 -15.57 9.65
C VAL A 398 14.82 -14.81 10.88
N LEU A 399 15.72 -14.48 11.81
CA LEU A 399 15.35 -13.75 13.03
C LEU A 399 14.88 -12.34 12.72
N ASN A 400 15.52 -11.67 11.75
CA ASN A 400 15.15 -10.34 11.33
C ASN A 400 13.81 -10.34 10.56
N ASP A 401 13.61 -11.29 9.65
CA ASP A 401 12.42 -11.37 8.81
C ASP A 401 11.17 -11.77 9.60
N GLY A 402 11.32 -12.69 10.57
CA GLY A 402 10.24 -13.04 11.50
C GLY A 402 9.69 -11.82 12.26
N ASN A 403 10.52 -10.79 12.46
CA ASN A 403 10.13 -9.58 13.15
C ASN A 403 9.56 -8.47 12.25
N ILE A 404 9.70 -8.56 10.92
CA ILE A 404 9.15 -7.57 9.98
C ILE A 404 7.64 -7.41 10.16
N ILE A 405 6.92 -8.51 10.40
CA ILE A 405 5.47 -8.51 10.53
C ILE A 405 5.01 -7.55 11.64
N SER A 406 5.81 -7.39 12.70
CA SER A 406 5.51 -6.49 13.80
C SER A 406 5.56 -5.00 13.42
N VAL A 407 6.30 -4.63 12.36
CA VAL A 407 6.39 -3.25 11.85
C VAL A 407 5.04 -2.77 11.30
N ALA A 408 4.23 -3.68 10.75
CA ALA A 408 2.89 -3.35 10.25
C ALA A 408 1.93 -2.88 11.36
N TYR A 409 2.22 -3.23 12.62
CA TYR A 409 1.42 -2.88 13.80
C TYR A 409 2.05 -1.75 14.63
N ASP A 410 3.09 -1.10 14.12
CA ASP A 410 3.84 -0.12 14.87
C ASP A 410 3.13 1.23 15.04
N SER A 411 3.47 1.97 16.09
CA SER A 411 2.98 3.33 16.37
C SER A 411 3.93 4.39 15.80
N VAL A 412 3.71 4.77 14.54
CA VAL A 412 4.52 5.78 13.82
C VAL A 412 3.78 7.11 13.76
N HIS A 413 4.52 8.23 13.80
CA HIS A 413 3.95 9.56 13.57
C HIS A 413 3.33 9.67 12.18
N THR A 414 2.15 10.28 12.09
CA THR A 414 1.55 10.64 10.81
C THR A 414 1.87 12.09 10.46
N SER A 415 2.13 12.34 9.18
CA SER A 415 2.17 13.71 8.68
C SER A 415 0.76 14.31 8.66
N LYS A 416 0.68 15.60 9.03
CA LYS A 416 -0.54 16.39 8.90
C LYS A 416 -0.83 16.78 7.44
N ARG A 417 0.20 16.80 6.59
CA ARG A 417 0.09 17.09 5.15
C ARG A 417 0.05 15.79 4.32
N PRO A 418 -0.57 15.79 3.13
CA PRO A 418 -0.44 14.69 2.18
C PRO A 418 1.05 14.38 1.93
N LEU A 419 1.40 13.10 1.97
CA LEU A 419 2.77 12.63 1.72
C LEU A 419 2.80 11.99 0.34
N LEU A 420 3.70 12.47 -0.51
CA LEU A 420 4.11 11.77 -1.71
C LEU A 420 5.36 10.94 -1.42
N TRP A 421 5.61 9.94 -2.27
CA TRP A 421 6.84 9.17 -2.25
C TRP A 421 8.03 10.07 -2.61
N ASN A 422 8.80 10.48 -1.60
CA ASN A 422 10.09 11.14 -1.83
C ASN A 422 11.21 10.09 -1.79
N ILE A 423 11.46 9.48 -2.95
CA ILE A 423 12.47 8.42 -3.11
C ILE A 423 13.89 8.91 -2.76
N PRO A 424 14.35 10.11 -3.19
CA PRO A 424 15.65 10.63 -2.76
C PRO A 424 15.80 10.79 -1.24
N ARG A 425 14.76 11.28 -0.56
CA ARG A 425 14.73 11.43 0.90
C ARG A 425 14.84 10.07 1.61
N LEU A 426 14.13 9.05 1.09
CA LEU A 426 14.22 7.67 1.58
C LEU A 426 15.63 7.11 1.40
N TRP A 427 16.23 7.28 0.22
CA TRP A 427 17.60 6.82 -0.05
C TRP A 427 18.64 7.53 0.82
N GLY A 428 18.52 8.84 1.04
CA GLY A 428 19.42 9.58 1.92
C GLY A 428 19.39 9.06 3.36
N MET A 429 18.20 8.76 3.88
CA MET A 429 18.05 8.16 5.21
C MET A 429 18.61 6.75 5.26
N ALA A 430 18.26 5.91 4.29
CA ALA A 430 18.71 4.53 4.24
C ALA A 430 20.24 4.43 4.08
N ALA A 431 20.84 5.29 3.26
CA ALA A 431 22.28 5.36 3.07
C ALA A 431 23.01 5.76 4.35
N THR A 432 22.51 6.79 5.05
CA THR A 432 23.12 7.23 6.32
C THR A 432 23.09 6.12 7.36
N LEU A 433 21.94 5.47 7.55
CA LEU A 433 21.78 4.36 8.50
C LEU A 433 22.67 3.17 8.10
N GLY A 434 22.64 2.77 6.83
CA GLY A 434 23.40 1.63 6.31
C GLY A 434 24.91 1.83 6.35
N LEU A 435 25.41 3.03 6.03
CA LEU A 435 26.85 3.34 6.06
C LEU A 435 27.40 3.37 7.49
N VAL A 436 26.68 3.97 8.43
CA VAL A 436 27.10 3.98 9.85
C VAL A 436 27.09 2.57 10.41
N ALA A 437 26.07 1.78 10.10
CA ALA A 437 26.00 0.38 10.51
C ALA A 437 27.12 -0.46 9.87
N CYS A 438 27.46 -0.22 8.60
CA CYS A 438 28.58 -0.87 7.92
C CYS A 438 29.91 -0.53 8.59
N ALA A 439 30.15 0.75 8.88
CA ALA A 439 31.35 1.19 9.59
C ALA A 439 31.45 0.53 10.98
N SER A 440 30.34 0.48 11.72
CA SER A 440 30.25 -0.22 13.00
C SER A 440 30.61 -1.71 12.87
N SER A 441 30.08 -2.42 11.88
CA SER A 441 30.40 -3.85 11.65
C SER A 441 31.87 -4.07 11.25
N LEU A 442 32.45 -3.19 10.42
CA LEU A 442 33.87 -3.26 10.02
C LEU A 442 34.81 -3.03 11.21
N VAL A 443 34.50 -2.04 12.05
CA VAL A 443 35.27 -1.75 13.27
C VAL A 443 35.18 -2.92 14.26
N MET A 444 34.00 -3.54 14.41
CA MET A 444 33.83 -4.74 15.25
C MET A 444 34.66 -5.92 14.71
N LEU A 445 34.64 -6.16 13.39
CA LEU A 445 35.47 -7.20 12.78
C LEU A 445 36.96 -6.95 13.03
N TRP A 446 37.42 -5.71 12.87
CA TRP A 446 38.80 -5.33 13.15
C TRP A 446 39.19 -5.53 14.62
N LEU A 447 38.33 -5.14 15.57
CA LEU A 447 38.54 -5.36 17.00
C LEU A 447 38.59 -6.85 17.37
N ALA A 448 37.79 -7.68 16.70
CA ALA A 448 37.76 -9.12 16.93
C ALA A 448 39.03 -9.79 16.40
N LEU A 449 39.44 -9.47 15.15
CA LEU A 449 40.64 -10.05 14.53
C LEU A 449 41.94 -9.60 15.23
N THR A 450 42.02 -8.35 15.68
CA THR A 450 43.21 -7.81 16.36
C THR A 450 43.24 -8.06 17.88
N SER A 451 42.27 -8.80 18.41
CA SER A 451 42.14 -9.09 19.85
C SER A 451 43.38 -9.71 20.45
N TRP A 452 44.07 -10.60 19.72
CA TRP A 452 45.34 -11.21 20.13
C TRP A 452 46.44 -10.16 20.37
N LYS A 453 46.66 -9.27 19.41
CA LYS A 453 47.70 -8.22 19.49
C LYS A 453 47.42 -7.24 20.62
N ASN A 454 46.15 -6.91 20.82
CA ASN A 454 45.72 -5.87 21.74
C ASN A 454 45.32 -6.40 23.13
N ALA A 455 45.45 -7.70 23.40
CA ALA A 455 45.08 -8.32 24.68
C ALA A 455 45.76 -7.66 25.90
N SER A 456 46.97 -7.12 25.73
CA SER A 456 47.73 -6.42 26.78
C SER A 456 47.41 -4.92 26.90
N SER A 457 46.67 -4.35 25.95
CA SER A 457 46.33 -2.92 25.95
C SER A 457 45.41 -2.54 27.12
N ALA A 458 45.45 -1.27 27.53
CA ALA A 458 44.62 -0.76 28.62
C ALA A 458 43.11 -0.95 28.34
N PHE A 459 42.71 -0.85 27.07
CA PHE A 459 41.33 -1.02 26.63
C PHE A 459 40.81 -2.45 26.86
N TYR A 460 41.53 -3.48 26.39
CA TYR A 460 41.08 -4.88 26.55
C TYR A 460 41.15 -5.33 28.02
N ARG A 461 42.10 -4.79 28.81
CA ARG A 461 42.16 -5.03 30.26
C ARG A 461 41.01 -4.39 31.03
N ALA A 462 40.57 -3.19 30.64
CA ALA A 462 39.43 -2.52 31.29
C ALA A 462 38.14 -3.34 31.18
N PHE A 463 37.90 -3.96 30.02
CA PHE A 463 36.74 -4.82 29.78
C PHE A 463 37.00 -6.33 30.05
N ARG A 464 38.22 -6.69 30.48
CA ARG A 464 38.67 -8.08 30.71
C ARG A 464 38.38 -9.01 29.53
N LEU A 465 38.67 -8.54 28.34
CA LEU A 465 38.44 -9.25 27.08
C LEU A 465 39.57 -10.25 26.80
N GLU A 466 39.20 -11.48 26.48
CA GLU A 466 40.12 -12.56 26.13
C GLU A 466 40.45 -12.53 24.63
N ALA A 467 41.61 -13.07 24.24
CA ALA A 467 41.95 -13.20 22.82
C ALA A 467 40.98 -14.18 22.14
N LEU A 468 40.43 -13.79 20.98
CA LEU A 468 39.44 -14.58 20.26
C LEU A 468 40.10 -15.50 19.23
N THR A 469 39.52 -16.69 19.05
CA THR A 469 39.78 -17.50 17.86
C THR A 469 39.01 -16.96 16.65
N PHE A 470 39.38 -17.37 15.44
CA PHE A 470 38.66 -16.97 14.22
C PHE A 470 37.17 -17.34 14.27
N GLU A 471 36.84 -18.53 14.75
CA GLU A 471 35.45 -18.99 14.91
C GLU A 471 34.66 -18.17 15.93
N GLN A 472 35.29 -17.74 17.03
CA GLN A 472 34.64 -16.84 17.99
C GLN A 472 34.46 -15.43 17.42
N ALA A 473 35.39 -14.95 16.59
CA ALA A 473 35.27 -13.67 15.91
C ALA A 473 34.06 -13.63 14.95
N ILE A 474 33.76 -14.75 14.27
CA ILE A 474 32.55 -14.90 13.45
C ILE A 474 31.28 -14.74 14.30
N VAL A 475 31.24 -15.36 15.48
CA VAL A 475 30.08 -15.30 16.39
C VAL A 475 29.92 -13.92 17.02
N VAL A 476 31.02 -13.23 17.37
CA VAL A 476 30.98 -11.82 17.81
C VAL A 476 30.37 -10.94 16.72
N LEU A 477 30.80 -11.15 15.47
CA LEU A 477 30.28 -10.40 14.33
C LEU A 477 28.81 -10.71 14.05
N TYR A 478 28.40 -11.98 14.12
CA TYR A 478 27.00 -12.39 14.03
C TYR A 478 26.13 -11.62 15.02
N LEU A 479 26.53 -11.61 16.29
CA LEU A 479 25.81 -10.89 17.34
C LEU A 479 25.75 -9.39 17.04
N SER A 480 26.88 -8.80 16.62
CA SER A 480 26.97 -7.38 16.27
C SER A 480 26.06 -7.00 15.12
N ILE A 481 26.03 -7.78 14.03
CA ILE A 481 25.16 -7.50 12.87
C ILE A 481 23.69 -7.65 13.28
N SER A 482 23.34 -8.72 13.99
CA SER A 482 21.97 -8.95 14.46
C SER A 482 21.48 -7.79 15.35
N LEU A 483 22.27 -7.40 16.36
CA LEU A 483 21.96 -6.26 17.22
C LEU A 483 21.80 -4.96 16.43
N THR A 484 22.74 -4.67 15.53
CA THR A 484 22.76 -3.42 14.77
C THR A 484 21.54 -3.30 13.86
N GLN A 485 21.12 -4.38 13.19
CA GLN A 485 19.92 -4.38 12.35
C GLN A 485 18.65 -4.08 13.17
N PHE A 486 18.49 -4.69 14.34
CA PHE A 486 17.35 -4.39 15.20
C PHE A 486 17.36 -2.96 15.73
N MET A 487 18.52 -2.47 16.18
CA MET A 487 18.65 -1.09 16.63
C MET A 487 18.39 -0.09 15.48
N MET A 488 18.81 -0.42 14.26
CA MET A 488 18.53 0.36 13.06
C MET A 488 17.03 0.48 12.78
N LEU A 489 16.24 -0.57 13.00
CA LEU A 489 14.79 -0.53 12.87
C LEU A 489 14.15 0.51 13.83
N PHE A 490 14.63 0.59 15.08
CA PHE A 490 14.18 1.60 16.05
C PHE A 490 14.60 3.03 15.69
N SER A 491 15.70 3.19 14.94
CA SER A 491 16.11 4.50 14.41
C SER A 491 15.29 4.88 13.16
N ALA A 492 14.95 3.91 12.32
CA ALA A 492 14.23 4.13 11.05
C ALA A 492 12.77 4.58 11.26
N ARG A 493 12.11 4.14 12.34
CA ARG A 493 10.72 4.52 12.68
C ARG A 493 10.49 6.01 12.98
N THR A 494 11.53 6.76 13.33
CA THR A 494 11.40 8.14 13.86
C THR A 494 11.76 9.23 12.86
N GLU A 495 12.04 8.87 11.59
CA GLU A 495 12.45 9.78 10.51
C GLU A 495 13.49 10.82 10.99
N ALA A 496 13.17 12.12 10.89
CA ALA A 496 14.05 13.24 11.24
C ALA A 496 14.22 13.49 12.76
N ARG A 497 13.56 12.69 13.60
CA ARG A 497 13.56 12.87 15.06
C ARG A 497 14.45 11.82 15.74
N PRO A 498 14.93 12.09 16.96
CA PRO A 498 15.65 11.09 17.74
C PRO A 498 14.77 9.87 18.06
N PHE A 499 15.37 8.71 18.28
CA PHE A 499 14.65 7.45 18.53
C PHE A 499 13.76 7.53 19.78
N LEU A 500 14.15 8.29 20.80
CA LEU A 500 13.40 8.49 22.05
C LEU A 500 12.12 9.32 21.87
N SER A 501 11.95 9.98 20.72
CA SER A 501 10.78 10.82 20.48
C SER A 501 9.47 10.05 20.48
N GLN A 502 9.50 8.74 20.20
CA GLN A 502 8.31 7.90 20.15
C GLN A 502 8.54 6.53 20.76
N ARG A 503 7.55 6.08 21.52
CA ARG A 503 7.55 4.72 22.06
C ARG A 503 7.22 3.71 20.96
N PRO A 504 7.94 2.58 20.90
CA PRO A 504 7.62 1.52 19.97
C PRO A 504 6.29 0.83 20.30
N GLY A 505 5.62 0.31 19.27
CA GLY A 505 4.46 -0.54 19.47
C GLY A 505 4.83 -1.76 20.31
N GLY A 506 3.95 -2.18 21.22
CA GLY A 506 4.24 -3.27 22.15
C GLY A 506 4.62 -4.58 21.46
N LEU A 507 3.99 -4.88 20.31
CA LEU A 507 4.31 -6.06 19.52
C LEU A 507 5.72 -6.00 18.91
N LEU A 508 6.12 -4.84 18.39
CA LEU A 508 7.46 -4.63 17.84
C LEU A 508 8.54 -4.74 18.93
N LEU A 509 8.28 -4.16 20.10
CA LEU A 509 9.21 -4.26 21.23
C LEU A 509 9.35 -5.71 21.69
N ALA A 510 8.24 -6.44 21.85
CA ALA A 510 8.27 -7.85 22.25
C ALA A 510 9.01 -8.72 21.23
N ALA A 511 8.70 -8.55 19.93
CA ALA A 511 9.37 -9.27 18.84
C ALA A 511 10.88 -8.97 18.83
N GLY A 512 11.26 -7.71 18.98
CA GLY A 512 12.66 -7.29 19.11
C GLY A 512 13.36 -7.92 20.31
N CYS A 513 12.76 -7.88 21.50
CA CYS A 513 13.31 -8.53 22.69
C CYS A 513 13.51 -10.04 22.51
N VAL A 514 12.55 -10.72 21.88
CA VAL A 514 12.64 -12.16 21.60
C VAL A 514 13.79 -12.46 20.64
N ALA A 515 13.87 -11.79 19.49
CA ALA A 515 14.93 -12.06 18.51
C ALA A 515 16.32 -11.67 19.01
N LEU A 516 16.45 -10.57 19.76
CA LEU A 516 17.71 -10.17 20.39
C LEU A 516 18.11 -11.14 21.50
N GLY A 517 17.15 -11.64 22.27
CA GLY A 517 17.36 -12.70 23.26
C GLY A 517 17.86 -13.98 22.60
N ILE A 518 17.19 -14.45 21.53
CA ILE A 518 17.61 -15.64 20.77
C ILE A 518 19.00 -15.43 20.16
N SER A 519 19.27 -14.27 19.57
CA SER A 519 20.59 -13.96 18.99
C SER A 519 21.70 -13.99 20.05
N THR A 520 21.41 -13.46 21.24
CA THR A 520 22.32 -13.47 22.38
C THR A 520 22.57 -14.90 22.88
N LEU A 521 21.51 -15.71 23.01
CA LEU A 521 21.61 -17.12 23.42
C LEU A 521 22.40 -17.95 22.40
N PHE A 522 22.15 -17.78 21.11
CA PHE A 522 22.91 -18.45 20.05
C PHE A 522 24.37 -18.05 20.06
N SER A 523 24.71 -16.82 20.46
CA SER A 523 26.11 -16.41 20.59
C SER A 523 26.82 -17.08 21.76
N LEU A 524 26.12 -17.32 22.86
CA LEU A 524 26.68 -17.95 24.06
C LEU A 524 26.83 -19.48 23.95
N TYR A 525 25.97 -20.14 23.18
CA TYR A 525 25.93 -21.62 23.09
C TYR A 525 26.28 -22.19 21.72
N TRP A 526 26.21 -21.38 20.66
CA TRP A 526 26.43 -21.74 19.25
C TRP A 526 25.96 -23.16 18.84
N PRO A 527 24.67 -23.34 18.51
CA PRO A 527 24.08 -24.68 18.32
C PRO A 527 24.44 -25.34 16.97
N PHE A 528 25.14 -24.64 16.07
CA PHE A 528 25.29 -25.05 14.68
C PHE A 528 26.55 -25.88 14.40
N GLY A 529 27.49 -25.96 15.34
CA GLY A 529 28.68 -26.83 15.28
C GLY A 529 29.75 -26.39 14.29
N ASP A 530 29.38 -26.10 13.03
CA ASP A 530 30.32 -25.73 11.96
C ASP A 530 30.41 -24.22 11.76
N GLY A 531 31.65 -23.72 11.69
CA GLY A 531 31.95 -22.34 11.28
C GLY A 531 31.78 -21.26 12.34
N GLY A 532 31.63 -21.62 13.62
CA GLY A 532 31.56 -20.68 14.73
C GLY A 532 31.75 -21.36 16.07
N ALA A 533 32.22 -20.59 17.06
CA ALA A 533 32.47 -21.07 18.41
C ALA A 533 31.82 -20.14 19.45
N PRO A 534 31.31 -20.69 20.57
CA PRO A 534 30.63 -19.89 21.59
C PRO A 534 31.57 -18.82 22.15
N ILE A 535 31.00 -17.63 22.38
CA ILE A 535 31.74 -16.49 22.91
C ILE A 535 31.56 -16.39 24.43
N SER A 536 32.58 -15.85 25.11
CA SER A 536 32.46 -15.58 26.55
C SER A 536 31.35 -14.56 26.84
N GLY A 537 30.74 -14.65 28.02
CA GLY A 537 29.74 -13.67 28.47
C GLY A 537 30.27 -12.22 28.52
N ARG A 538 31.58 -12.04 28.67
CA ARG A 538 32.22 -10.71 28.63
C ARG A 538 32.21 -10.11 27.23
N TRP A 539 32.60 -10.90 26.24
CA TRP A 539 32.51 -10.51 24.83
C TRP A 539 31.07 -10.21 24.43
N CYS A 540 30.11 -11.03 24.88
CA CYS A 540 28.69 -10.78 24.66
C CYS A 540 28.23 -9.43 25.23
N GLY A 541 28.55 -9.14 26.50
CA GLY A 541 28.21 -7.86 27.14
C GLY A 541 28.89 -6.65 26.48
N PHE A 542 30.15 -6.81 26.05
CA PHE A 542 30.87 -5.78 25.29
C PHE A 542 30.20 -5.50 23.94
N THR A 543 29.83 -6.54 23.17
CA THR A 543 29.14 -6.37 21.89
C THR A 543 27.81 -5.62 22.05
N TRP A 544 27.05 -5.92 23.11
CA TRP A 544 25.84 -5.16 23.45
C TRP A 544 26.13 -3.68 23.71
N LEU A 545 27.08 -3.38 24.59
CA LEU A 545 27.45 -2.00 24.90
C LEU A 545 27.95 -1.25 23.65
N TYR A 546 28.78 -1.90 22.86
CA TYR A 546 29.29 -1.39 21.59
C TYR A 546 28.16 -1.04 20.63
N CYS A 547 27.22 -1.97 20.39
CA CYS A 547 26.08 -1.73 19.52
C CYS A 547 25.16 -0.63 20.04
N LEU A 548 24.99 -0.50 21.35
CA LEU A 548 24.22 0.60 21.96
C LEU A 548 24.88 1.96 21.73
N VAL A 549 26.20 2.06 21.87
CA VAL A 549 26.94 3.30 21.59
C VAL A 549 26.81 3.68 20.10
N TRP A 550 27.02 2.73 19.20
CA TRP A 550 26.88 2.96 17.76
C TRP A 550 25.45 3.28 17.34
N PHE A 551 24.45 2.71 18.02
CA PHE A 551 23.05 3.07 17.80
C PHE A 551 22.77 4.54 18.13
N LEU A 552 23.32 5.06 19.24
CA LEU A 552 23.20 6.48 19.57
C LEU A 552 23.90 7.37 18.54
N ILE A 553 25.10 6.99 18.11
CA ILE A 553 25.83 7.71 17.05
C ILE A 553 25.02 7.72 15.75
N GLN A 554 24.47 6.57 15.36
CA GLN A 554 23.66 6.41 14.16
C GLN A 554 22.40 7.29 14.22
N ASP A 555 21.70 7.34 15.36
CA ASP A 555 20.51 8.17 15.52
C ASP A 555 20.83 9.67 15.44
N VAL A 556 21.94 10.10 16.06
CA VAL A 556 22.41 11.51 16.00
C VAL A 556 22.80 11.90 14.57
N LEU A 557 23.58 11.06 13.88
CA LEU A 557 23.99 11.32 12.50
C LEU A 557 22.80 11.35 11.54
N LYS A 558 21.84 10.43 11.70
CA LYS A 558 20.57 10.44 10.98
C LYS A 558 19.89 11.79 11.14
N VAL A 559 19.67 12.25 12.37
CA VAL A 559 18.99 13.53 12.64
C VAL A 559 19.76 14.72 12.04
N ALA A 560 21.10 14.72 12.13
CA ALA A 560 21.94 15.78 11.60
C ALA A 560 21.87 15.88 10.07
N VAL A 561 22.08 14.76 9.37
CA VAL A 561 22.00 14.70 7.89
C VAL A 561 20.62 15.11 7.42
N PHE A 562 19.59 14.67 8.12
CA PHE A 562 18.23 14.92 7.68
C PHE A 562 17.78 16.37 7.86
N LYS A 563 18.25 17.05 8.92
CA LYS A 563 18.07 18.51 9.04
C LYS A 563 18.71 19.28 7.88
N VAL A 564 19.77 18.75 7.27
CA VAL A 564 20.43 19.37 6.11
C VAL A 564 19.66 19.07 4.82
N VAL A 565 19.20 17.82 4.64
CA VAL A 565 18.41 17.39 3.49
C VAL A 565 17.06 18.12 3.44
N ASP A 566 16.34 18.18 4.56
CA ASP A 566 15.04 18.88 4.63
C ASP A 566 15.19 20.40 4.40
N ARG A 567 16.32 21.01 4.80
CA ARG A 567 16.61 22.42 4.48
C ARG A 567 16.83 22.65 2.99
N HIS A 568 17.56 21.77 2.32
CA HIS A 568 17.78 21.86 0.87
C HIS A 568 16.51 21.55 0.08
N ALA A 569 15.71 20.58 0.52
CA ALA A 569 14.42 20.30 -0.09
C ALA A 569 13.44 21.47 0.08
N ALA A 570 13.46 22.14 1.23
CA ALA A 570 12.66 23.34 1.46
C ALA A 570 13.11 24.52 0.58
N SER A 571 14.42 24.71 0.36
CA SER A 571 14.91 25.79 -0.51
C SER A 571 14.59 25.54 -1.99
N VAL A 572 14.68 24.29 -2.45
CA VAL A 572 14.30 23.92 -3.83
C VAL A 572 12.79 24.07 -4.04
N ASN A 573 11.98 23.70 -3.04
CA ASN A 573 10.54 23.89 -3.11
C ASN A 573 10.11 25.35 -2.95
N ASP A 574 10.91 26.24 -2.36
CA ASP A 574 10.66 27.69 -2.32
C ASP A 574 10.94 28.36 -3.68
N ASP A 575 11.93 27.86 -4.43
CA ASP A 575 12.17 28.29 -5.82
C ASP A 575 11.09 27.78 -6.79
N ASP A 576 10.49 26.61 -6.51
CA ASP A 576 9.31 26.05 -7.20
C ASP A 576 7.96 26.45 -6.55
N ALA A 577 7.95 27.25 -5.47
CA ALA A 577 6.74 27.58 -4.69
C ALA A 577 5.71 28.43 -5.45
N GLY A 578 6.02 28.82 -6.69
CA GLY A 578 5.04 29.33 -7.62
C GLY A 578 4.04 28.29 -8.13
N GLN A 579 4.27 26.96 -7.95
CA GLN A 579 3.52 25.96 -8.74
C GLN A 579 2.96 24.70 -8.05
N GLU A 580 3.27 24.35 -6.80
CA GLU A 580 2.69 23.10 -6.23
C GLU A 580 2.31 23.23 -4.74
N GLN A 581 1.18 23.88 -4.44
CA GLN A 581 0.45 23.61 -3.20
C GLN A 581 -0.64 22.56 -3.49
N ILE A 582 -0.35 21.31 -3.14
CA ILE A 582 -1.33 20.21 -3.16
C ILE A 582 -2.30 20.43 -2.00
N GLU A 583 -3.31 21.24 -2.27
CA GLU A 583 -4.48 21.34 -1.43
C GLU A 583 -5.38 20.12 -1.61
N VAL A 584 -5.84 19.55 -0.49
CA VAL A 584 -6.91 18.56 -0.51
C VAL A 584 -8.19 19.33 -0.81
N VAL A 585 -8.50 19.53 -2.09
CA VAL A 585 -9.75 20.15 -2.51
C VAL A 585 -10.88 19.13 -2.27
N ALA A 586 -11.53 19.26 -1.13
CA ALA A 586 -12.72 18.51 -0.78
C ALA A 586 -13.94 19.42 -0.89
N ALA A 587 -14.58 19.46 -2.06
CA ALA A 587 -16.00 19.80 -2.19
C ALA A 587 -16.49 19.57 -3.64
N VAL A 588 -17.20 18.48 -3.87
CA VAL A 588 -18.31 18.46 -4.83
C VAL A 588 -19.53 18.11 -3.99
N LEU A 589 -20.40 19.10 -3.76
CA LEU A 589 -21.72 18.93 -3.15
C LEU A 589 -22.76 18.73 -4.25
#